data_AF-A0A5K1GMG6-F1
#
_entry.id   AF-A0A5K1GMG6-F1
#
_cell.length_a   1.000
_cell.length_b   1.000
_cell.length_c   1.000
_cell.angle_alpha   90.00
_cell.angle_beta   90.00
_cell.angle_gamma   90.00
#
_symmetry.space_group_name_H-M   'P 1'
#
loop_
_entity.id
_entity.type
_entity.pdbx_description
1 polymer ?
#
loop_
_entity_poly.entity_id
_entity_poly.type
_entity_poly.pdbx_seq_one_letter_code
_entity_poly.pdbx_strand_id
1 'polypeptide(L)' 'GGLPGAQTFASSEKLTNLIKEQAKSNKPYGAICASPALVFEPHGLLK' A
#
# COMPACT_ATOMS: atom_id res chain seq x y z
N GLY A 1 11.61 -11.41 -1.18
CA GLY A 1 10.27 -10.86 -0.94
C GLY A 1 9.42 -11.10 -2.17
N GLY A 2 8.27 -11.76 -2.00
CA GLY A 2 7.28 -12.04 -3.05
C GLY A 2 5.87 -11.73 -2.54
N LEU A 3 4.84 -12.41 -3.05
CA LEU A 3 3.45 -12.36 -2.55
C LEU A 3 3.31 -12.31 -1.01
N PRO A 4 3.99 -13.14 -0.20
CA PRO A 4 3.87 -13.07 1.26
C PRO A 4 4.47 -11.79 1.86
N GLY A 5 5.47 -11.20 1.19
CA GLY A 5 6.03 -9.90 1.57
C GLY A 5 5.03 -8.78 1.30
N ALA A 6 4.39 -8.78 0.13
CA ALA A 6 3.35 -7.83 -0.21
C ALA A 6 2.13 -7.91 0.73
N GLN A 7 1.70 -9.12 1.11
CA GLN A 7 0.66 -9.32 2.13
C GLN A 7 1.10 -8.83 3.50
N THR A 8 2.33 -9.12 3.94
CA THR A 8 2.87 -8.61 5.21
C THR A 8 2.90 -7.08 5.23
N PHE A 9 3.26 -6.45 4.11
CA PHE A 9 3.26 -5.00 3.97
C PHE A 9 1.84 -4.42 3.94
N ALA A 10 0.88 -5.09 3.32
CA ALA A 10 -0.53 -4.70 3.32
C ALA A 10 -1.17 -4.82 4.72
N SER A 11 -0.84 -5.89 5.45
CA SER A 11 -1.32 -6.12 6.81
C SER A 11 -0.59 -5.28 7.87
N SER A 12 0.52 -4.62 7.51
CA SER A 12 1.23 -3.74 8.43
C SER A 12 0.50 -2.41 8.54
N GLU A 13 -0.28 -2.27 9.61
CA GLU A 13 -1.10 -1.09 9.88
C GLU A 13 -0.29 0.21 9.86
N LYS A 14 0.95 0.17 10.37
CA LYS A 14 1.88 1.31 10.36
C LYS A 14 2.26 1.75 8.94
N LEU A 15 2.58 0.80 8.06
CA LEU A 15 2.96 1.11 6.68
C LEU A 15 1.76 1.62 5.89
N THR A 16 0.61 0.95 6.06
CA THR A 16 -0.66 1.39 5.46
C THR A 16 -1.03 2.81 5.89
N ASN A 17 -0.86 3.16 7.17
CA ASN A 17 -1.15 4.51 7.65
C ASN A 17 -0.21 5.54 7.03
N LEU A 18 1.10 5.25 6.93
CA LEU A 18 2.06 6.13 6.26
C LEU A 18 1.71 6.34 4.79
N ILE A 19 1.30 5.29 4.09
CA ILE A 19 0.86 5.36 2.70
C ILE A 19 -0.42 6.20 2.58
N LYS A 20 -1.41 6.02 3.46
CA LYS A 20 -2.64 6.83 3.49
C LYS A 20 -2.32 8.31 3.75
N GLU A 21 -1.41 8.60 4.66
CA GLU A 21 -0.97 9.97 4.95
C GLU A 21 -0.20 10.60 3.78
N GLN A 22 0.61 9.81 3.07
CA GLN A 22 1.25 10.24 1.82
C GLN A 22 0.22 10.54 0.72
N ALA A 23 -0.78 9.67 0.56
CA ALA A 23 -1.88 9.86 -0.37
C ALA A 23 -2.71 11.11 -0.06
N LYS A 24 -3.03 11.35 1.23
CA LYS A 24 -3.69 12.60 1.69
C LYS A 24 -2.82 13.82 1.46
N SER A 25 -1.51 13.70 1.66
CA SER A 25 -0.54 14.79 1.46
C SER A 25 -0.26 15.08 -0.01
N ASN A 26 -0.96 14.43 -0.95
CA ASN A 26 -0.75 14.56 -2.40
C ASN A 26 0.69 14.29 -2.83
N LYS A 27 1.40 13.46 -2.06
CA LYS A 27 2.78 13.08 -2.35
C LYS A 27 2.78 11.79 -3.17
N PRO A 28 3.82 11.55 -3.98
CA PRO A 28 3.91 10.34 -4.78
C PRO A 28 4.05 9.11 -3.88
N TYR A 29 3.09 8.19 -4.00
CA TYR A 29 3.15 6.86 -3.40
C TYR A 29 3.04 5.82 -4.52
N GLY A 30 3.73 4.70 -4.38
CA GLY A 30 3.80 3.69 -5.41
C GLY A 30 4.03 2.31 -4.81
N ALA A 31 3.44 1.30 -5.44
CA ALA A 31 3.66 -0.09 -5.10
C ALA A 31 4.07 -0.83 -6.37
N ILE A 32 4.91 -1.85 -6.24
CA ILE A 32 5.48 -2.59 -7.38
C ILE A 32 4.98 -4.03 -7.35
N CYS A 33 4.78 -4.62 -8.53
CA CYS A 33 4.39 -6.02 -8.72
C CYS A 33 2.97 -6.30 -8.18
N ALA A 34 2.79 -7.20 -7.21
CA ALA A 34 1.48 -7.55 -6.65
C ALA A 34 1.03 -6.62 -5.50
N SER A 35 1.93 -5.77 -5.00
CA SER A 35 1.66 -4.87 -3.88
C SER A 35 0.56 -3.82 -4.13
N PRO A 36 0.32 -3.29 -5.35
CA PRO A 36 -0.80 -2.39 -5.60
C PRO A 36 -2.15 -3.04 -5.32
N ALA A 37 -2.40 -4.24 -5.86
CA ALA A 37 -3.65 -4.95 -5.64
C ALA A 37 -3.82 -5.38 -4.17
N LEU A 38 -2.74 -5.75 -3.49
CA LEU A 38 -2.83 -6.22 -2.11
C LEU A 38 -2.90 -5.09 -1.07
N VAL A 39 -2.24 -3.96 -1.32
CA VAL A 39 -2.15 -2.83 -0.36
C VAL A 39 -3.12 -1.73 -0.73
N PHE A 40 -3.28 -1.39 -2.01
CA PHE A 40 -4.10 -0.24 -2.41
C PHE A 40 -5.57 -0.59 -2.64
N GLU A 41 -5.87 -1.77 -3.16
CA GLU A 41 -7.25 -2.22 -3.45
C GLU A 41 -8.12 -2.28 -2.18
N PRO A 42 -7.70 -2.91 -1.05
CA PRO A 42 -8.50 -2.91 0.18
C PRO A 42 -8.53 -1.56 0.90
N HIS A 43 -7.64 -0.63 0.53
CA HIS A 43 -7.56 0.70 1.16
C HIS A 43 -8.11 1.82 0.29
N GLY A 44 -8.70 1.51 -0.88
CA GLY A 44 -9.30 2.50 -1.77
C GLY A 44 -8.28 3.50 -2.35
N LEU A 45 -7.01 3.10 -2.43
CA LEU A 45 -5.90 3.92 -2.90
C LEU A 45 -5.59 3.68 -4.39
N LEU A 46 -6.26 2.71 -5.02
CA LEU A 46 -6.29 2.54 -6.47
C LEU A 46 -7.44 3.39 -7.02
N LYS A 47 -7.10 4.42 -7.81
CA LYS A 47 -8.03 5.26 -8.55
C LYS A 47 -7.75 5.14 -10.03
#